data_AF-A0A131XLA6-F1
#
_entry.id   AF-A0A131XLA6-F1
#
_cell.length_a   1.000
_cell.length_b   1.000
_cell.length_c   1.000
_cell.angle_alpha   90.00
_cell.angle_beta   90.00
_cell.angle_gamma   90.00
#
_symmetry.space_group_name_H-M   'P 1'
#
loop_
_entity.id
_entity.type
_entity.pdbx_description
1 polymer ?
#
loop_
_entity_poly.entity_id
_entity_poly.type
_entity_poly.pdbx_seq_one_letter_code
_entity_poly.pdbx_strand_id
1 'polypeptide(L)'
;RTAAAKYLVPELEKMCLFFTNSYMKLDEVCPFLDYVFTMGEPDMAACASALICKDSLGVLSSPKFPSSTEDTVRFILCHATNVPEVTVVKAVFLWAQQQWLKRFGDSKQFNVRAIMLPLFPELRFLALTASELVEGPIAWKIFTDAEALAILSNVVKGGSMPMPKGFCQIRMARTHNPKENPDVCQTVSGSKMHSSLIKGSRR
;
A
#
# COMPACT_ATOMS: atom_id res chain seq x y z
N ARG A 1 3.32 26.52 -7.35
CA ARG A 1 2.52 25.88 -8.42
C ARG A 1 1.05 26.27 -8.41
N THR A 2 0.31 26.11 -7.31
CA THR A 2 -1.15 26.38 -7.25
C THR A 2 -1.54 27.77 -7.73
N ALA A 3 -0.73 28.79 -7.41
CA ALA A 3 -0.88 30.13 -7.98
C ALA A 3 -0.61 30.17 -9.50
N ALA A 4 0.44 29.52 -10.00
CA ALA A 4 0.77 29.47 -11.43
C ALA A 4 -0.33 28.78 -12.26
N ALA A 5 -0.90 27.68 -11.75
CA ALA A 5 -2.04 27.00 -12.36
C ALA A 5 -3.30 27.88 -12.33
N LYS A 6 -3.57 28.55 -11.19
CA LYS A 6 -4.68 29.51 -11.05
C LYS A 6 -4.58 30.70 -12.01
N TYR A 7 -3.37 31.15 -12.30
CA TYR A 7 -3.10 32.26 -13.23
C TYR A 7 -2.76 31.79 -14.65
N LEU A 8 -2.93 30.50 -14.97
CA LEU A 8 -2.72 29.91 -16.29
C LEU A 8 -1.35 30.28 -16.91
N VAL A 9 -0.29 30.19 -16.10
CA VAL A 9 1.09 30.42 -16.57
C VAL A 9 1.78 29.06 -16.72
N PRO A 10 1.64 28.39 -17.88
CA PRO A 10 2.09 27.01 -18.07
C PRO A 10 3.62 26.87 -17.97
N GLU A 11 4.37 27.92 -18.32
CA GLU A 11 5.83 27.88 -18.26
C GLU A 11 6.35 27.91 -16.83
N LEU A 12 5.70 28.70 -15.97
CA LEU A 12 6.04 28.76 -14.54
C LEU A 12 5.62 27.47 -13.82
N GLU A 13 4.52 26.86 -14.25
CA GLU A 13 4.11 25.55 -13.77
C GLU A 13 5.15 24.48 -14.12
N LYS A 14 5.57 24.37 -15.38
CA LYS A 14 6.62 23.42 -15.81
C LYS A 14 7.93 23.60 -15.05
N MET A 15 8.36 24.85 -14.87
CA MET A 15 9.58 25.16 -14.11
C MET A 15 9.46 24.77 -12.64
N CYS A 16 8.28 24.98 -12.02
CA CYS A 16 8.02 24.49 -10.66
C CYS A 16 8.10 22.96 -10.58
N LEU A 17 7.54 22.25 -11.56
CA LEU A 17 7.59 20.79 -11.61
C LEU A 17 9.00 20.26 -11.79
N PHE A 18 9.79 20.86 -12.69
CA PHE A 18 11.18 20.52 -12.90
C PHE A 18 12.01 20.73 -11.62
N PHE A 19 11.78 21.85 -10.92
CA PHE A 19 12.48 22.15 -9.68
C PHE A 19 12.11 21.16 -8.57
N THR A 20 10.81 20.88 -8.39
CA THR A 20 10.37 19.88 -7.40
C THR A 20 10.98 18.51 -7.72
N ASN A 21 10.99 18.08 -8.98
CA ASN A 21 11.58 16.80 -9.37
C ASN A 21 13.11 16.74 -9.15
N SER A 22 13.81 17.86 -9.35
CA SER A 22 15.28 17.92 -9.24
C SER A 22 15.79 18.03 -7.81
N TYR A 23 15.00 18.62 -6.90
CA TYR A 23 15.42 18.91 -5.52
C TYR A 23 14.62 18.16 -4.45
N MET A 24 13.76 17.22 -4.84
CA MET A 24 12.93 16.47 -3.89
C MET A 24 13.79 15.68 -2.92
N LYS A 25 13.62 15.94 -1.62
CA LYS A 25 14.25 15.15 -0.55
C LYS A 25 13.34 14.01 -0.11
N LEU A 26 13.93 12.96 0.46
CA LEU A 26 13.22 11.78 0.96
C LEU A 26 12.14 12.15 2.00
N ASP A 27 12.42 13.11 2.88
CA ASP A 27 11.48 13.59 3.89
C ASP A 27 10.34 14.45 3.32
N GLU A 28 10.40 14.85 2.07
CA GLU A 28 9.35 15.64 1.42
C GLU A 28 8.44 14.78 0.55
N VAL A 29 8.78 13.51 0.33
CA VAL A 29 7.99 12.56 -0.47
C VAL A 29 6.59 12.37 0.09
N CYS A 30 6.47 12.10 1.40
CA CYS A 30 5.17 11.82 2.02
C CYS A 30 4.23 13.05 1.98
N PRO A 31 4.63 14.26 2.43
CA PRO A 31 3.78 15.44 2.33
C PRO A 31 3.46 15.85 0.89
N PHE A 32 4.39 15.63 -0.04
CA PHE A 32 4.14 15.92 -1.45
C PHE A 32 3.09 14.98 -2.04
N LEU A 33 3.16 13.68 -1.76
CA LEU A 33 2.15 12.72 -2.20
C LEU A 33 0.78 13.05 -1.62
N ASP A 34 0.70 13.37 -0.32
CA ASP A 34 -0.55 13.82 0.30
C ASP A 34 -1.12 15.05 -0.41
N TYR A 35 -0.27 16.02 -0.77
CA TYR A 35 -0.67 17.21 -1.54
C TYR A 35 -1.16 16.83 -2.94
N VAL A 36 -0.43 15.97 -3.65
CA VAL A 36 -0.77 15.54 -5.02
C VAL A 36 -2.10 14.81 -5.06
N PHE A 37 -2.35 13.90 -4.12
CA PHE A 37 -3.63 13.19 -4.02
C PHE A 37 -4.77 14.10 -3.61
N THR A 38 -4.53 15.06 -2.71
CA THR A 38 -5.54 16.08 -2.33
C THR A 38 -5.91 16.97 -3.52
N MET A 39 -4.95 17.28 -4.39
CA MET A 39 -5.17 18.09 -5.59
C MET A 39 -5.73 17.30 -6.78
N GLY A 40 -5.75 15.96 -6.72
CA GLY A 40 -6.32 15.10 -7.76
C GLY A 40 -5.47 14.97 -9.02
N GLU A 41 -4.14 15.10 -8.93
CA GLU A 41 -3.24 15.07 -10.09
C GLU A 41 -2.22 13.92 -10.03
N PRO A 42 -2.65 12.66 -10.23
CA PRO A 42 -1.82 11.47 -10.00
C PRO A 42 -0.58 11.39 -10.91
N ASP A 43 -0.58 12.05 -12.07
CA ASP A 43 0.55 12.06 -13.01
C ASP A 43 1.84 12.58 -12.36
N MET A 44 1.70 13.46 -11.37
CA MET A 44 2.82 14.04 -10.63
C MET A 44 3.43 13.08 -9.61
N ALA A 45 2.69 12.05 -9.20
CA ALA A 45 3.19 11.02 -8.30
C ALA A 45 4.25 10.13 -8.97
N ALA A 46 4.32 10.12 -10.32
CA ALA A 46 5.35 9.39 -11.07
C ALA A 46 6.78 9.92 -10.79
N CYS A 47 6.94 11.20 -10.46
CA CYS A 47 8.24 11.73 -10.04
C CYS A 47 8.65 11.18 -8.68
N ALA A 48 7.70 11.09 -7.75
CA ALA A 48 7.92 10.54 -6.43
C ALA A 48 8.20 9.03 -6.47
N SER A 49 7.60 8.29 -7.40
CA SER A 49 7.85 6.85 -7.54
C SER A 49 9.30 6.54 -7.90
N ALA A 50 9.96 7.33 -8.75
CA ALA A 50 11.38 7.14 -9.07
C ALA A 50 12.29 7.27 -7.83
N LEU A 51 11.97 8.22 -6.94
CA LEU A 51 12.71 8.41 -5.69
C LEU A 51 12.41 7.27 -4.69
N ILE A 52 11.16 6.83 -4.62
CA ILE A 52 10.75 5.66 -3.80
C ILE A 52 11.48 4.40 -4.28
N CYS A 53 11.53 4.12 -5.58
CA CYS A 53 12.25 2.97 -6.13
C CYS A 53 13.75 3.01 -5.78
N LYS A 54 14.35 4.21 -5.75
CA LYS A 54 15.77 4.40 -5.45
C LYS A 54 16.10 4.20 -3.97
N ASP A 55 15.27 4.70 -3.05
CA ASP A 55 15.49 4.59 -1.60
C ASP A 55 14.18 4.35 -0.84
N SER A 56 13.60 3.17 -1.04
CA SER A 56 12.36 2.74 -0.40
C SER A 56 12.52 2.60 1.13
N LEU A 57 13.72 2.23 1.61
CA LEU A 57 13.97 2.04 3.04
C LEU A 57 13.98 3.39 3.77
N GLY A 58 14.64 4.40 3.19
CA GLY A 58 14.64 5.77 3.72
C GLY A 58 13.24 6.37 3.82
N VAL A 59 12.39 6.15 2.82
CA VAL A 59 11.00 6.63 2.82
C VAL A 59 10.17 5.96 3.93
N LEU A 60 10.28 4.62 4.06
CA LEU A 60 9.53 3.87 5.09
C LEU A 60 10.01 4.16 6.52
N SER A 61 11.28 4.55 6.67
CA SER A 61 11.88 4.89 7.96
C SER A 61 11.70 6.37 8.32
N SER A 62 11.16 7.18 7.40
CA SER A 62 10.94 8.61 7.64
C SER A 62 9.88 8.81 8.73
N PRO A 63 10.11 9.75 9.68
CA PRO A 63 9.16 10.03 10.76
C PRO A 63 7.82 10.59 10.26
N LYS A 64 7.75 11.01 9.00
CA LYS A 64 6.54 11.53 8.38
C LYS A 64 5.64 10.44 7.82
N PHE A 65 6.17 9.23 7.57
CA PHE A 65 5.39 8.12 7.02
C PHE A 65 4.14 7.79 7.85
N PRO A 66 4.21 7.64 9.20
CA PRO A 66 3.03 7.34 10.02
C PRO A 66 1.95 8.43 10.00
N SER A 67 2.33 9.67 9.64
CA SER A 67 1.42 10.81 9.61
C SER A 67 0.62 10.94 8.31
N SER A 68 0.99 10.19 7.27
CA SER A 68 0.50 10.33 5.89
C SER A 68 -0.90 9.75 5.68
N THR A 69 -1.53 10.08 4.55
CA THR A 69 -2.84 9.55 4.15
C THR A 69 -2.78 8.08 3.69
N GLU A 70 -3.94 7.42 3.64
CA GLU A 70 -4.06 6.02 3.19
C GLU A 70 -3.63 5.87 1.71
N ASP A 71 -4.01 6.80 0.85
CA ASP A 71 -3.66 6.78 -0.58
C ASP A 71 -2.14 6.93 -0.80
N THR A 72 -1.49 7.77 0.01
CA THR A 72 -0.02 7.91 0.00
C THR A 72 0.67 6.62 0.42
N VAL A 73 0.20 5.98 1.50
CA VAL A 73 0.76 4.70 1.95
C VAL A 73 0.58 3.63 0.87
N ARG A 74 -0.61 3.55 0.29
CA ARG A 74 -0.92 2.63 -0.81
C ARG A 74 0.00 2.84 -2.01
N PHE A 75 0.20 4.10 -2.41
CA PHE A 75 1.10 4.44 -3.51
C PHE A 75 2.55 4.04 -3.24
N ILE A 76 3.04 4.30 -2.02
CA ILE A 76 4.38 3.88 -1.59
C ILE A 76 4.49 2.35 -1.57
N LEU A 77 3.46 1.63 -1.13
CA LEU A 77 3.44 0.17 -1.14
C LEU A 77 3.38 -0.43 -2.55
N CYS A 78 2.70 0.17 -3.53
CA CYS A 78 2.78 -0.31 -4.92
C CYS A 78 4.19 -0.09 -5.52
N HIS A 79 4.91 0.98 -5.13
CA HIS A 79 6.21 1.35 -5.75
C HIS A 79 7.46 0.99 -4.94
N ALA A 80 7.33 0.57 -3.68
CA ALA A 80 8.49 0.23 -2.86
C ALA A 80 9.18 -1.04 -3.37
N THR A 81 10.46 -0.94 -3.71
CA THR A 81 11.30 -2.03 -4.23
C THR A 81 12.54 -2.23 -3.36
N ASN A 82 13.07 -3.45 -3.34
CA ASN A 82 14.32 -3.80 -2.64
C ASN A 82 14.30 -3.59 -1.12
N VAL A 83 13.14 -3.79 -0.49
CA VAL A 83 12.97 -3.71 0.97
C VAL A 83 12.49 -5.06 1.50
N PRO A 84 13.02 -5.54 2.64
CA PRO A 84 12.49 -6.72 3.30
C PRO A 84 11.04 -6.48 3.74
N GLU A 85 10.16 -7.45 3.45
CA GLU A 85 8.72 -7.29 3.69
C GLU A 85 8.41 -7.11 5.19
N VAL A 86 9.26 -7.61 6.09
CA VAL A 86 9.12 -7.40 7.53
C VAL A 86 9.16 -5.93 7.91
N THR A 87 10.00 -5.13 7.25
CA THR A 87 10.11 -3.68 7.47
C THR A 87 8.88 -2.96 6.93
N VAL A 88 8.39 -3.38 5.76
CA VAL A 88 7.18 -2.83 5.15
C VAL A 88 5.98 -3.06 6.07
N VAL A 89 5.79 -4.29 6.53
CA VAL A 89 4.67 -4.66 7.42
C VAL A 89 4.78 -3.95 8.77
N LYS A 90 5.99 -3.82 9.34
CA LYS A 90 6.24 -3.02 10.56
C LYS A 90 5.88 -1.53 10.35
N ALA A 91 6.30 -0.94 9.23
CA ALA A 91 6.02 0.47 8.93
C ALA A 91 4.50 0.72 8.78
N VAL A 92 3.78 -0.15 8.07
CA VAL A 92 2.33 -0.04 7.93
C VAL A 92 1.62 -0.25 9.26
N PHE A 93 2.10 -1.15 10.10
CA PHE A 93 1.58 -1.32 11.45
C PHE A 93 1.72 -0.04 12.27
N LEU A 94 2.92 0.58 12.31
CA LEU A 94 3.15 1.86 13.00
C LEU A 94 2.27 2.99 12.44
N TRP A 95 2.10 3.06 11.12
CA TRP A 95 1.16 3.99 10.49
C TRP A 95 -0.26 3.76 10.99
N ALA A 96 -0.74 2.52 11.02
CA ALA A 96 -2.09 2.20 11.45
C ALA A 96 -2.31 2.52 12.95
N GLN A 97 -1.28 2.36 13.79
CA GLN A 97 -1.32 2.83 15.19
C GLN A 97 -1.51 4.35 15.26
N GLN A 98 -0.73 5.09 14.47
CA GLN A 98 -0.80 6.56 14.47
C GLN A 98 -2.14 7.07 13.94
N GLN A 99 -2.69 6.42 12.90
CA GLN A 99 -4.02 6.75 12.38
C GLN A 99 -5.12 6.45 13.40
N TRP A 100 -4.99 5.36 14.15
CA TRP A 100 -5.90 5.06 15.25
C TRP A 100 -5.88 6.17 16.29
N LEU A 101 -4.68 6.54 16.75
CA LEU A 101 -4.49 7.60 17.75
C LEU A 101 -5.07 8.94 17.27
N LYS A 102 -4.87 9.29 16.00
CA LYS A 102 -5.46 10.50 15.39
C LYS A 102 -6.99 10.48 15.34
N ARG A 103 -7.62 9.33 15.05
CA ARG A 103 -9.07 9.21 14.86
C ARG A 103 -9.86 8.98 16.16
N PHE A 104 -9.30 8.22 17.09
CA PHE A 104 -10.03 7.71 18.26
C PHE A 104 -9.34 8.02 19.60
N GLY A 105 -8.16 8.63 19.61
CA GLY A 105 -7.38 8.90 20.83
C GLY A 105 -6.96 7.61 21.57
N ASP A 106 -6.77 7.71 22.89
CA ASP A 106 -6.37 6.59 23.78
C ASP A 106 -7.53 5.61 24.10
N SER A 107 -8.49 5.44 23.19
CA SER A 107 -9.61 4.53 23.41
C SER A 107 -9.13 3.08 23.55
N LYS A 108 -9.64 2.37 24.56
CA LYS A 108 -9.19 1.04 25.01
C LYS A 108 -9.34 -0.09 23.97
N GLN A 109 -10.13 0.11 22.91
CA GLN A 109 -10.35 -0.92 21.88
C GLN A 109 -9.48 -0.65 20.66
N PHE A 110 -8.19 -0.98 20.75
CA PHE A 110 -7.24 -0.80 19.66
C PHE A 110 -7.56 -1.74 18.49
N ASN A 111 -8.33 -1.28 17.49
CA ASN A 111 -8.71 -2.07 16.33
C ASN A 111 -7.89 -1.69 15.09
N VAL A 112 -6.59 -1.94 15.16
CA VAL A 112 -5.63 -1.69 14.06
C VAL A 112 -5.98 -2.51 12.83
N ARG A 113 -6.56 -3.69 13.01
CA ARG A 113 -7.00 -4.56 11.92
C ARG A 113 -7.92 -3.81 10.95
N ALA A 114 -8.91 -3.07 11.46
CA ALA A 114 -9.85 -2.34 10.60
C ALA A 114 -9.17 -1.29 9.72
N ILE A 115 -8.09 -0.68 10.22
CA ILE A 115 -7.31 0.34 9.48
C ILE A 115 -6.37 -0.33 8.46
N MET A 116 -5.79 -1.49 8.79
CA MET A 116 -4.85 -2.18 7.89
C MET A 116 -5.56 -3.05 6.83
N LEU A 117 -6.79 -3.49 7.07
CA LEU A 117 -7.55 -4.36 6.16
C LEU A 117 -7.55 -3.90 4.68
N PRO A 118 -7.74 -2.60 4.35
CA PRO A 118 -7.67 -2.16 2.95
C PRO A 118 -6.27 -2.27 2.32
N LEU A 119 -5.21 -2.38 3.12
CA LEU A 119 -3.82 -2.49 2.66
C LEU A 119 -3.33 -3.95 2.59
N PHE A 120 -4.09 -4.92 3.11
CA PHE A 120 -3.73 -6.34 3.08
C PHE A 120 -3.45 -6.93 1.68
N PRO A 121 -4.13 -6.48 0.60
CA PRO A 121 -3.82 -6.94 -0.75
C PRO A 121 -2.41 -6.56 -1.23
N GLU A 122 -1.83 -5.48 -0.68
CA GLU A 122 -0.51 -4.95 -1.08
C GLU A 122 0.64 -5.46 -0.21
N LEU A 123 0.31 -6.04 0.95
CA LEU A 123 1.28 -6.62 1.87
C LEU A 123 1.52 -8.10 1.52
N ARG A 124 2.77 -8.44 1.18
CA ARG A 124 3.15 -9.79 0.77
C ARG A 124 3.48 -10.67 1.98
N PHE A 125 2.48 -11.00 2.80
CA PHE A 125 2.70 -11.81 4.01
C PHE A 125 3.33 -13.19 3.74
N LEU A 126 3.15 -13.73 2.53
CA LEU A 126 3.75 -15.01 2.12
C LEU A 126 5.25 -14.92 1.78
N ALA A 127 5.79 -13.71 1.61
CA ALA A 127 7.22 -13.48 1.41
C ALA A 127 7.99 -13.40 2.74
N LEU A 128 7.29 -13.37 3.88
CA LEU A 128 7.88 -13.39 5.21
C LEU A 128 8.28 -14.81 5.62
N THR A 129 9.27 -14.90 6.51
CA THR A 129 9.58 -16.15 7.19
C THR A 129 8.54 -16.47 8.28
N ALA A 130 8.41 -17.75 8.63
CA ALA A 130 7.50 -18.19 9.68
C ALA A 130 7.81 -17.51 11.04
N SER A 131 9.09 -17.32 11.37
CA SER A 131 9.53 -16.62 12.58
C SER A 131 9.09 -15.16 12.59
N GLU A 132 9.29 -14.43 11.49
CA GLU A 132 8.89 -13.01 11.39
C GLU A 132 7.37 -12.84 11.47
N LEU A 133 6.60 -13.78 10.92
CA LEU A 133 5.15 -13.77 11.03
C LEU A 133 4.66 -13.94 12.47
N VAL A 134 5.28 -14.87 13.20
CA VAL A 134 4.93 -15.15 14.61
C VAL A 134 5.31 -13.98 15.50
N GLU A 135 6.51 -13.43 15.36
CA GLU A 135 7.02 -12.32 16.17
C GLU A 135 6.33 -10.97 15.86
N GLY A 136 5.85 -10.78 14.63
CA GLY A 136 5.23 -9.52 14.22
C GLY A 136 3.71 -9.64 14.07
N PRO A 137 3.19 -9.86 12.86
CA PRO A 137 1.76 -9.85 12.55
C PRO A 137 0.86 -10.66 13.49
N ILE A 138 1.26 -11.90 13.81
CA ILE A 138 0.46 -12.79 14.66
C ILE A 138 0.47 -12.28 16.11
N ALA A 139 1.64 -11.89 16.64
CA ALA A 139 1.76 -11.32 17.98
C ALA A 139 0.97 -10.01 18.16
N TRP A 140 0.89 -9.18 17.11
CA TRP A 140 0.12 -7.94 17.11
C TRP A 140 -1.39 -8.15 16.97
N LYS A 141 -1.86 -9.41 16.86
CA LYS A 141 -3.27 -9.78 16.71
C LYS A 141 -3.96 -9.10 15.53
N ILE A 142 -3.23 -8.89 14.42
CA ILE A 142 -3.83 -8.31 13.20
C ILE A 142 -4.66 -9.34 12.43
N PHE A 143 -4.39 -10.64 12.63
CA PHE A 143 -5.10 -11.76 12.02
C PHE A 143 -6.07 -12.41 12.99
N THR A 144 -7.12 -13.03 12.45
CA THR A 144 -7.91 -14.03 13.20
C THR A 144 -7.13 -15.33 13.29
N ASP A 145 -7.43 -16.18 14.27
CA ASP A 145 -6.72 -17.45 14.48
C ASP A 145 -6.74 -18.34 13.22
N ALA A 146 -7.87 -18.36 12.51
CA ALA A 146 -8.02 -19.11 11.26
C ALA A 146 -7.14 -18.54 10.14
N GLU A 147 -7.06 -17.21 10.00
CA GLU A 147 -6.21 -16.56 8.99
C GLU A 147 -4.73 -16.74 9.31
N ALA A 148 -4.34 -16.55 10.58
CA ALA A 148 -2.96 -16.74 11.03
C ALA A 148 -2.47 -18.16 10.71
N LEU A 149 -3.30 -19.17 11.03
CA LEU A 149 -2.99 -20.56 10.73
C LEU A 149 -2.91 -20.81 9.22
N ALA A 150 -3.85 -20.28 8.43
CA ALA A 150 -3.83 -20.44 6.97
C ALA A 150 -2.60 -19.80 6.32
N ILE A 151 -2.19 -18.60 6.75
CA ILE A 151 -1.00 -17.90 6.23
C ILE A 151 0.26 -18.65 6.64
N LEU A 152 0.42 -18.98 7.92
CA LEU A 152 1.59 -19.70 8.43
C LEU A 152 1.75 -21.07 7.76
N SER A 153 0.66 -21.82 7.60
CA SER A 153 0.67 -23.11 6.89
C SER A 153 1.15 -22.96 5.45
N ASN A 154 0.73 -21.89 4.77
CA ASN A 154 1.12 -21.61 3.40
C ASN A 154 2.55 -21.11 3.26
N VAL A 155 3.11 -20.43 4.27
CA VAL A 155 4.53 -20.07 4.33
C VAL A 155 5.39 -21.31 4.50
N VAL A 156 5.02 -22.21 5.42
CA VAL A 156 5.76 -23.46 5.66
C VAL A 156 5.66 -24.41 4.48
N LYS A 157 4.45 -24.62 3.95
CA LYS A 157 4.21 -25.49 2.79
C LYS A 157 3.19 -24.85 1.86
N GLY A 158 3.65 -24.46 0.68
CA GLY A 158 2.80 -23.76 -0.27
C GLY A 158 1.60 -24.58 -0.74
N GLY A 159 0.42 -23.95 -0.75
CA GLY A 159 -0.82 -24.57 -1.21
C GLY A 159 -1.46 -25.53 -0.21
N SER A 160 -1.00 -25.56 1.04
CA SER A 160 -1.54 -26.48 2.06
C SER A 160 -2.96 -26.13 2.49
N MET A 161 -3.28 -24.83 2.56
CA MET A 161 -4.57 -24.32 3.02
C MET A 161 -5.11 -23.28 2.02
N PRO A 162 -6.43 -23.15 1.87
CA PRO A 162 -7.00 -22.06 1.06
C PRO A 162 -6.61 -20.70 1.64
N MET A 163 -6.21 -19.76 0.78
CA MET A 163 -5.86 -18.41 1.21
C MET A 163 -7.10 -17.62 1.62
N PRO A 164 -7.05 -16.85 2.73
CA PRO A 164 -8.17 -16.01 3.13
C PRO A 164 -8.43 -14.91 2.09
N LYS A 165 -9.68 -14.47 1.98
CA LYS A 165 -10.09 -13.44 1.01
C LYS A 165 -9.48 -12.09 1.39
N GLY A 166 -8.96 -11.35 0.39
CA GLY A 166 -8.37 -10.01 0.59
C GLY A 166 -6.88 -10.00 0.93
N PHE A 167 -6.20 -11.16 0.90
CA PHE A 167 -4.76 -11.27 1.15
C PHE A 167 -3.97 -11.38 -0.15
N CYS A 168 -2.77 -10.81 -0.16
CA CYS A 168 -1.83 -10.97 -1.26
C CYS A 168 -1.37 -12.42 -1.41
N GLN A 169 -1.38 -12.95 -2.63
CA GLN A 169 -0.92 -14.31 -2.94
C GLN A 169 0.54 -14.36 -3.42
N ILE A 170 1.20 -13.20 -3.52
CA ILE A 170 2.58 -13.10 -4.00
C ILE A 170 3.54 -13.60 -2.91
N ARG A 171 4.34 -14.61 -3.24
CA ARG A 171 5.39 -15.19 -2.38
C ARG A 171 6.76 -14.55 -2.56
N MET A 172 6.96 -13.83 -3.65
CA MET A 172 8.25 -13.26 -4.00
C MET A 172 8.51 -11.99 -3.18
N ALA A 173 9.76 -11.85 -2.72
CA ALA A 173 10.23 -10.61 -2.12
C ALA A 173 10.20 -9.47 -3.15
N ARG A 174 10.19 -8.22 -2.67
CA ARG A 174 10.23 -7.04 -3.53
C ARG A 174 11.60 -6.90 -4.18
N THR A 175 11.85 -7.61 -5.27
CA THR A 175 13.06 -7.43 -6.06
C THR A 175 12.85 -6.28 -7.05
N HIS A 176 13.89 -5.46 -7.25
CA HIS A 176 13.86 -4.45 -8.31
C HIS A 176 13.92 -5.16 -9.67
N ASN A 177 12.81 -5.28 -10.37
CA ASN A 177 12.77 -5.73 -11.75
C ASN A 177 12.64 -4.51 -12.67
N PRO A 178 13.67 -4.12 -13.47
CA PRO A 178 13.61 -2.95 -14.34
C PRO A 178 12.58 -3.04 -15.49
N LYS A 179 11.74 -4.09 -15.55
CA LYS A 179 10.90 -4.43 -16.71
C LYS A 179 9.43 -4.76 -16.42
N GLU A 180 8.90 -4.52 -15.22
CA GLU A 180 7.46 -4.80 -14.99
C GLU A 180 6.57 -3.58 -15.24
N ASN A 181 5.71 -3.74 -16.26
CA ASN A 181 4.59 -2.89 -16.64
C ASN A 181 3.72 -2.46 -15.42
N PRO A 182 3.09 -1.27 -15.47
CA PRO A 182 2.36 -0.65 -14.35
C PRO A 182 1.02 -1.30 -13.95
N ASP A 183 0.68 -2.51 -14.40
CA ASP A 183 -0.70 -3.02 -14.30
C ASP A 183 -1.02 -3.90 -13.06
N VAL A 184 -0.11 -4.06 -12.10
CA VAL A 184 -0.35 -5.02 -10.99
C VAL A 184 -1.27 -4.48 -9.88
N CYS A 185 -1.62 -3.19 -9.84
CA CYS A 185 -2.56 -2.64 -8.84
C CYS A 185 -4.03 -2.53 -9.33
N GLN A 186 -4.45 -3.24 -10.39
CA GLN A 186 -5.87 -3.39 -10.75
C GLN A 186 -6.29 -4.86 -10.79
N THR A 187 -6.93 -5.37 -9.73
CA THR A 187 -7.99 -6.41 -9.84
C THR A 187 -8.64 -6.70 -8.49
N VAL A 188 -9.51 -5.79 -8.00
CA VAL A 188 -10.71 -6.22 -7.25
C VAL A 188 -11.87 -5.26 -7.55
N SER A 189 -12.46 -5.39 -8.73
CA SER A 189 -13.87 -5.04 -8.94
C SER A 189 -14.40 -5.77 -10.16
N GLY A 190 -15.36 -6.67 -9.94
CA GLY A 190 -15.96 -7.46 -10.99
C GLY A 190 -16.57 -8.76 -10.47
N SER A 191 -17.43 -8.68 -9.46
CA SER A 191 -18.35 -9.77 -9.15
C SER A 191 -19.22 -10.03 -10.38
N LYS A 192 -18.94 -11.12 -11.09
CA LYS A 192 -19.84 -11.71 -12.09
C LYS A 192 -21.20 -11.96 -11.44
N MET A 193 -22.20 -11.18 -11.81
CA MET A 193 -23.60 -11.60 -11.66
C MET A 193 -23.85 -12.71 -12.69
N HIS A 194 -23.95 -13.93 -12.19
CA HIS A 194 -24.50 -15.07 -12.91
C HIS A 194 -26.04 -14.95 -12.84
N SER A 195 -26.70 -14.45 -13.89
CA SER A 195 -28.14 -14.67 -14.08
C SER A 195 -28.32 -15.76 -15.13
N SER A 196 -28.58 -16.97 -14.65
CA SER A 196 -28.94 -18.12 -15.47
C SER A 196 -30.42 -18.05 -15.86
N LEU A 197 -30.68 -18.13 -17.16
CA LEU A 197 -31.86 -18.65 -17.86
C LEU A 197 -33.10 -19.04 -17.02
N ILE A 198 -34.25 -18.45 -17.37
CA ILE A 198 -35.52 -19.21 -17.47
C ILE A 198 -36.06 -19.05 -18.89
N LYS A 199 -36.22 -20.20 -19.55
CA LYS A 199 -36.76 -20.41 -20.89
C LYS A 199 -38.21 -19.96 -20.97
N GLY A 200 -38.57 -19.20 -22.01
CA GLY A 200 -39.94 -18.98 -22.45
C GLY A 200 -40.08 -19.40 -23.92
N SER A 201 -40.56 -20.62 -24.16
CA SER A 201 -41.01 -21.08 -25.47
C SER A 201 -42.25 -21.95 -25.29
N ARG A 202 -43.24 -21.71 -26.17
CA ARG A 202 -44.54 -22.37 -26.37
C ARG A 202 -45.66 -21.88 -25.43
N ARG A 203 -46.66 -21.19 -25.98
CA ARG A 203 -47.72 -21.72 -26.84
C ARG A 203 -48.26 -20.62 -27.74
#